data_AF-A0A8S3U5V7-F1
#
_entry.id   AF-A0A8S3U5V7-F1
#
_cell.length_a   1.000
_cell.length_b   1.000
_cell.length_c   1.000
_cell.angle_alpha   90.00
_cell.angle_beta   90.00
_cell.angle_gamma   90.00
#
_symmetry.space_group_name_H-M   'P 1'
#
loop_
_entity.id
_entity.type
_entity.pdbx_description
1 polymer ?
#
loop_
_entity_poly.entity_id
_entity_poly.type
_entity_poly.pdbx_seq_one_letter_code
_entity_poly.pdbx_strand_id
1 'polypeptide(L)'
;MRDKYHSLGMWAEYRFWRNRTKHIIDKSKQKYYNDMIKDSKDSKTLWKCIHSLNPSNPSKPHELITTGDHKTTDHKEIANTFNNYFTSCVEKLRHSRAPINSNFNTLTNYVQMKFLKKRHNKFIIPPVKVSELFAEITKLDVKTSSGTDNIGPKILKLSAPFIASSLTYIFNRMIDTGIYPSVLKKCQSSSNFQIW
;
A
#
# COMPACT_ATOMS: atom_id res chain seq x y z
N MET A 1 39.18 14.53 26.95
CA MET A 1 39.83 13.52 27.83
C MET A 1 40.45 12.38 27.04
N ARG A 2 39.72 11.65 26.17
CA ARG A 2 40.27 10.57 25.31
C ARG A 2 41.59 10.94 24.63
N ASP A 3 41.62 12.06 23.89
CA ASP A 3 42.77 12.44 23.05
C ASP A 3 44.01 12.84 23.87
N LYS A 4 43.80 13.29 25.12
CA LYS A 4 44.87 13.59 26.08
C LYS A 4 45.62 12.32 26.52
N TYR A 5 44.92 11.20 26.73
CA TYR A 5 45.57 9.93 27.11
C TYR A 5 46.23 9.23 25.93
N HIS A 6 45.75 9.50 24.70
CA HIS A 6 46.42 9.07 23.48
C HIS A 6 47.79 9.75 23.31
N SER A 7 47.86 11.07 23.51
CA SER A 7 49.13 11.83 23.40
C SER A 7 50.14 11.50 24.51
N LEU A 8 49.70 10.94 25.64
CA LEU A 8 50.55 10.55 26.76
C LEU A 8 51.02 9.07 26.71
N GLY A 9 50.64 8.31 25.67
CA GLY A 9 50.99 6.88 25.55
C GLY A 9 50.28 5.95 26.55
N MET A 10 49.28 6.46 27.27
CA MET A 10 48.54 5.75 28.31
C MET A 10 47.37 4.95 27.70
N TRP A 11 47.68 3.77 27.15
CA TRP A 11 46.74 2.99 26.33
C TRP A 11 45.52 2.44 27.08
N ALA A 12 45.66 2.10 28.36
CA ALA A 12 44.55 1.56 29.16
C ALA A 12 43.48 2.64 29.41
N GLU A 13 43.91 3.82 29.80
CA GLU A 13 43.09 5.00 30.04
C GLU A 13 42.49 5.52 28.73
N TYR A 14 43.27 5.54 27.65
CA TYR A 14 42.75 5.85 26.32
C TYR A 14 41.60 4.92 25.92
N ARG A 15 41.77 3.59 26.10
CA ARG A 15 40.73 2.60 25.76
C ARG A 15 39.49 2.79 26.61
N PHE A 16 39.66 3.00 27.92
CA PHE A 16 38.56 3.29 28.84
C PHE A 16 37.76 4.52 28.40
N TRP A 17 38.44 5.65 28.17
CA TRP A 17 37.79 6.89 27.77
C TRP A 17 37.19 6.83 26.36
N ARG A 18 37.83 6.13 25.42
CA ARG A 18 37.28 5.89 24.08
C ARG A 18 35.96 5.11 24.17
N ASN A 19 35.95 4.01 24.92
CA ASN A 19 34.76 3.18 25.08
C ASN A 19 33.66 3.93 25.82
N ARG A 20 34.02 4.71 26.85
CA ARG A 20 33.07 5.55 27.59
C ARG A 20 32.48 6.67 26.72
N THR A 21 33.30 7.35 25.92
CA THR A 21 32.82 8.36 24.96
C THR A 21 31.90 7.73 23.92
N LYS A 22 32.28 6.58 23.34
CA LYS A 22 31.43 5.85 22.40
C LYS A 22 30.09 5.48 23.04
N HIS A 23 30.11 4.91 24.24
CA HIS A 23 28.91 4.56 24.98
C HIS A 23 27.99 5.76 25.24
N ILE A 24 28.56 6.91 25.64
CA ILE A 24 27.79 8.13 25.85
C ILE A 24 27.16 8.61 24.52
N ILE A 25 27.92 8.61 23.42
CA ILE A 25 27.41 9.00 22.10
C ILE A 25 26.26 8.09 21.69
N ASP A 26 26.43 6.77 21.79
CA ASP A 26 25.41 5.80 21.40
C ASP A 26 24.14 5.95 22.25
N LYS A 27 24.30 6.14 23.57
CA LYS A 27 23.19 6.37 24.50
C LYS A 27 22.47 7.69 24.23
N SER A 28 23.20 8.75 23.90
CA SER A 28 22.62 10.05 23.54
C SER A 28 21.85 9.99 22.22
N LYS A 29 22.38 9.30 21.20
CA LYS A 29 21.67 9.07 19.93
C LYS A 29 20.37 8.29 20.16
N GLN A 30 20.45 7.19 20.91
CA GLN A 30 19.27 6.37 21.22
C GLN A 30 18.20 7.20 21.94
N LYS A 31 18.58 8.01 22.93
CA LYS A 31 17.66 8.88 23.64
C LYS A 31 16.99 9.89 22.70
N TYR A 32 17.77 10.58 21.86
CA TYR A 32 17.25 11.57 20.91
C TYR A 32 16.16 10.99 20.00
N TYR A 33 16.41 9.84 19.37
CA TYR A 33 15.43 9.21 18.48
C TYR A 33 14.22 8.65 19.23
N ASN A 34 14.41 8.09 20.43
CA ASN A 34 13.31 7.64 21.27
C ASN A 34 12.37 8.79 21.68
N ASP A 35 12.94 9.94 22.05
CA ASP A 35 12.16 11.13 22.42
C ASP A 35 11.42 11.67 21.19
N MET A 36 12.07 11.74 20.03
CA MET A 36 11.44 12.16 18.76
C MET A 36 10.29 11.24 18.32
N ILE A 37 10.41 9.92 18.52
CA ILE A 37 9.34 8.96 18.21
C ILE A 37 8.17 9.12 19.19
N LYS A 38 8.45 9.25 20.50
CA LYS A 38 7.41 9.44 21.52
C LYS A 38 6.61 10.72 21.31
N ASP A 39 7.28 11.79 20.86
CA ASP A 39 6.64 13.09 20.62
C ASP A 39 5.93 13.16 19.26
N SER A 40 6.13 12.16 18.38
CA SER A 40 5.46 12.10 17.06
C SER A 40 3.97 11.77 17.21
N LYS A 41 3.10 12.74 16.88
CA LYS A 41 1.64 12.58 16.90
C LYS A 41 1.07 12.15 15.55
N ASP A 42 1.82 12.36 14.47
CA ASP A 42 1.41 12.13 13.10
C ASP A 42 2.39 11.19 12.36
N SER A 43 1.84 10.31 11.53
CA SER A 43 2.63 9.33 10.76
C SER A 43 3.75 10.00 9.94
N LYS A 44 3.53 11.24 9.47
CA LYS A 44 4.52 11.97 8.67
C LYS A 44 5.76 12.37 9.46
N THR A 45 5.66 12.77 10.72
CA THR A 45 6.83 13.09 11.56
C THR A 45 7.58 11.83 11.98
N LEU A 46 6.85 10.75 12.27
CA LEU A 46 7.45 9.43 12.52
C LEU A 46 8.29 8.97 11.32
N TRP A 47 7.74 9.06 10.11
CA TRP A 47 8.46 8.68 8.90
C TRP A 47 9.70 9.55 8.63
N LYS A 48 9.64 10.86 8.92
CA LYS A 48 10.84 11.72 8.87
C LYS A 48 11.93 11.26 9.84
N CYS A 49 11.56 10.88 11.06
CA CYS A 49 12.49 10.34 12.05
C CYS A 49 13.13 9.04 11.53
N ILE A 50 12.34 8.12 10.99
CA ILE A 50 12.82 6.86 10.41
C ILE A 50 13.76 7.10 9.23
N HIS A 51 13.44 8.02 8.32
CA HIS A 51 14.33 8.38 7.21
C HIS A 51 15.63 9.05 7.67
N SER A 52 15.63 9.76 8.80
CA SER A 52 16.86 10.31 9.37
C SER A 52 17.76 9.25 10.01
N LEU A 53 17.19 8.12 10.47
CA LEU A 53 17.92 6.95 10.97
C LEU A 53 18.54 6.14 9.84
N ASN A 54 17.86 6.10 8.69
CA ASN A 54 18.31 5.46 7.47
C ASN A 54 18.48 6.52 6.37
N PRO A 55 19.52 7.36 6.43
CA PRO A 55 19.83 8.23 5.30
C PRO A 55 19.99 7.34 4.07
N SER A 56 19.08 7.49 3.12
CA SER A 56 19.08 6.72 1.90
C SER A 56 20.41 6.99 1.19
N ASN A 57 21.34 6.04 1.30
CA ASN A 57 22.41 5.96 0.30
C ASN A 57 21.69 5.78 -1.04
N PRO A 58 22.10 6.49 -2.11
CA PRO A 58 21.47 6.35 -3.41
C PRO A 58 21.38 4.85 -3.72
N SER A 59 20.13 4.39 -3.77
CA SER A 59 19.81 2.97 -3.87
C SER A 59 20.58 2.41 -5.05
N LYS A 60 21.39 1.37 -4.83
CA LYS A 60 21.79 0.52 -5.95
C LYS A 60 20.48 0.03 -6.58
N PRO A 61 20.33 0.05 -7.91
CA PRO A 61 19.06 -0.29 -8.55
C PRO A 61 18.49 -1.59 -7.99
N HIS A 62 17.17 -1.58 -7.77
CA HIS A 62 16.45 -2.65 -7.11
C HIS A 62 16.78 -4.03 -7.73
N GLU A 63 17.23 -4.89 -6.83
CA GLU A 63 16.91 -6.32 -6.73
C GLU A 63 17.07 -7.18 -7.99
N LEU A 64 18.29 -7.70 -8.08
CA LEU A 64 18.68 -8.86 -8.86
C LEU A 64 17.86 -10.10 -8.45
N ILE A 65 16.93 -10.57 -9.27
CA ILE A 65 16.39 -11.93 -9.07
C ILE A 65 17.41 -12.91 -9.63
N THR A 66 17.76 -13.91 -8.81
CA THR A 66 18.64 -15.01 -9.21
C THR A 66 17.77 -16.25 -9.45
N THR A 67 17.51 -16.59 -10.71
CA THR A 67 16.94 -17.90 -11.07
C THR A 67 18.07 -18.77 -11.61
N GLY A 68 18.67 -19.59 -10.73
CA GLY A 68 19.91 -20.30 -11.06
C GLY A 68 21.11 -19.35 -11.13
N ASP A 69 21.90 -19.39 -12.22
CA ASP A 69 23.06 -18.50 -12.41
C ASP A 69 22.73 -17.17 -13.14
N HIS A 70 21.50 -17.00 -13.61
CA HIS A 70 21.09 -15.79 -14.33
C HIS A 70 20.62 -14.69 -13.38
N LYS A 71 21.11 -13.47 -13.62
CA LYS A 71 20.93 -12.29 -12.78
C LYS A 71 20.41 -11.17 -13.66
N THR A 72 19.17 -10.74 -13.41
CA THR A 72 18.49 -9.70 -14.22
C THR A 72 18.06 -8.52 -13.37
N THR A 73 18.07 -7.33 -13.99
CA THR A 73 17.54 -6.07 -13.45
C THR A 73 16.35 -5.56 -14.27
N ASP A 74 15.87 -6.33 -15.26
CA ASP A 74 14.70 -5.96 -16.05
C ASP A 74 13.41 -6.21 -15.25
N HIS A 75 12.64 -5.15 -15.02
CA HIS A 75 11.41 -5.19 -14.23
C HIS A 75 10.38 -6.17 -14.79
N LYS A 76 10.31 -6.32 -16.13
CA LYS A 76 9.35 -7.23 -16.77
C LYS A 76 9.75 -8.69 -16.54
N GLU A 77 11.04 -9.00 -16.70
CA GLU A 77 11.59 -10.32 -16.40
C GLU A 77 11.43 -10.70 -14.93
N ILE A 78 11.67 -9.75 -14.02
CA ILE A 78 11.46 -9.89 -12.57
C ILE A 78 9.99 -10.25 -12.27
N ALA A 79 9.05 -9.47 -12.79
CA ALA A 79 7.62 -9.69 -12.59
C ALA A 79 7.16 -11.05 -13.15
N ASN A 80 7.63 -11.41 -14.34
CA ASN A 80 7.32 -12.71 -14.95
C ASN A 80 7.88 -13.87 -14.13
N THR A 81 9.09 -13.75 -13.61
CA THR A 81 9.73 -14.78 -12.78
C THR A 81 8.94 -15.02 -11.49
N PHE A 82 8.53 -13.95 -10.81
CA PHE A 82 7.65 -14.06 -9.65
C PHE A 82 6.32 -14.71 -9.99
N ASN A 83 5.68 -14.26 -11.07
CA ASN A 83 4.41 -14.83 -11.52
C ASN A 83 4.54 -16.33 -11.79
N ASN A 84 5.60 -16.75 -12.51
CA ASN A 84 5.89 -18.15 -12.81
C ASN A 84 6.14 -18.97 -11.54
N TYR A 85 6.87 -18.43 -10.57
CA TYR A 85 7.11 -19.10 -9.29
C TYR A 85 5.79 -19.39 -8.54
N PHE A 86 4.94 -18.39 -8.36
CA PHE A 86 3.70 -18.56 -7.60
C PHE A 86 2.67 -19.43 -8.33
N THR A 87 2.53 -19.26 -9.64
CA THR A 87 1.65 -20.11 -10.46
C THR A 87 2.12 -21.57 -10.47
N SER A 88 3.43 -21.81 -10.61
CA SER A 88 3.97 -23.18 -10.58
C SER A 88 3.82 -23.85 -9.21
N CYS A 89 3.90 -23.10 -8.10
CA CYS A 89 3.60 -23.62 -6.76
C CYS A 89 2.16 -24.13 -6.67
N VAL A 90 1.19 -23.37 -7.20
CA VAL A 90 -0.22 -23.76 -7.22
C VAL A 90 -0.42 -25.01 -8.07
N GLU A 91 0.18 -25.07 -9.26
CA GLU A 91 0.08 -26.24 -10.12
C GLU A 91 0.70 -27.49 -9.45
N LYS A 92 1.87 -27.39 -8.81
CA LYS A 92 2.46 -28.51 -8.06
C LYS A 92 1.53 -29.01 -6.95
N LEU A 93 0.88 -28.12 -6.22
CA LEU A 93 -0.09 -28.46 -5.17
C LEU A 93 -1.38 -29.09 -5.72
N ARG A 94 -1.83 -28.67 -6.91
CA ARG A 94 -2.99 -29.26 -7.58
C ARG A 94 -2.70 -30.69 -8.04
N HIS A 95 -1.53 -30.93 -8.62
CA HIS A 95 -1.13 -32.26 -9.10
C HIS A 95 -0.79 -33.22 -7.95
N SER A 96 -0.34 -32.73 -6.78
CA SER A 96 -0.02 -33.56 -5.61
C SER A 96 -1.24 -33.94 -4.77
N ARG A 97 -2.42 -33.37 -5.04
CA ARG A 97 -3.66 -33.72 -4.36
C ARG A 97 -4.51 -34.59 -5.28
N ALA A 98 -5.07 -35.68 -4.75
CA ALA A 98 -6.03 -36.49 -5.48
C ALA A 98 -7.14 -35.60 -6.05
N PRO A 99 -7.67 -35.89 -7.27
CA PRO A 99 -8.78 -35.13 -7.81
C PRO A 99 -9.90 -35.14 -6.78
N ILE A 100 -10.22 -33.95 -6.26
CA ILE A 100 -11.35 -33.80 -5.35
C ILE A 100 -12.55 -34.19 -6.19
N ASN A 101 -13.15 -35.36 -5.92
CA ASN A 101 -14.49 -35.70 -6.39
C ASN A 101 -15.42 -34.70 -5.73
N SER A 102 -15.52 -33.54 -6.37
CA SER A 102 -16.12 -32.34 -5.82
C SER A 102 -17.60 -32.43 -6.12
N ASN A 103 -18.26 -33.37 -5.44
CA ASN A 103 -19.70 -33.39 -5.36
C ASN A 103 -20.13 -32.17 -4.55
N PHE A 104 -20.24 -31.02 -5.23
CA PHE A 104 -20.66 -29.76 -4.65
C PHE A 104 -22.11 -29.77 -4.20
N ASN A 105 -22.89 -30.85 -4.43
CA ASN A 105 -24.30 -30.92 -4.02
C ASN A 105 -24.49 -30.64 -2.53
N THR A 106 -23.61 -31.10 -1.66
CA THR A 106 -23.68 -30.80 -0.22
C THR A 106 -23.50 -29.31 0.07
N LEU A 107 -22.60 -28.65 -0.67
CA LEU A 107 -22.30 -27.23 -0.54
C LEU A 107 -23.43 -26.38 -1.13
N THR A 108 -23.93 -26.76 -2.30
CA THR A 108 -25.09 -26.17 -2.96
C THR A 108 -26.34 -26.30 -2.09
N ASN A 109 -26.60 -27.47 -1.51
CA ASN A 109 -27.72 -27.70 -0.60
C ASN A 109 -27.57 -26.89 0.69
N TYR A 110 -26.36 -26.79 1.26
CA TYR A 110 -26.10 -25.95 2.43
C TYR A 110 -26.38 -24.47 2.16
N VAL A 111 -25.87 -23.95 1.03
CA VAL A 111 -26.12 -22.57 0.58
C VAL A 111 -27.62 -22.37 0.36
N GLN A 112 -28.28 -23.24 -0.42
CA GLN A 112 -29.71 -23.13 -0.67
C GLN A 112 -30.53 -23.18 0.62
N MET A 113 -30.26 -24.10 1.55
CA MET A 113 -30.98 -24.16 2.83
C MET A 113 -30.78 -22.90 3.68
N LYS A 114 -29.60 -22.28 3.65
CA LYS A 114 -29.28 -21.11 4.46
C LYS A 114 -29.82 -19.80 3.86
N PHE A 115 -29.80 -19.68 2.53
CA PHE A 115 -30.22 -18.48 1.81
C PHE A 115 -31.72 -18.49 1.45
N LEU A 116 -32.34 -19.64 1.18
CA LEU A 116 -33.78 -19.73 0.90
C LEU A 116 -34.64 -19.54 2.16
N LYS A 117 -34.13 -19.88 3.35
CA LYS A 117 -34.85 -19.67 4.63
C LYS A 117 -34.91 -18.19 5.05
N LYS A 118 -33.98 -17.35 4.58
CA LYS A 118 -34.04 -15.89 4.78
C LYS A 118 -34.81 -15.26 3.61
N ARG A 119 -36.11 -15.08 3.81
CA ARG A 119 -37.04 -14.33 2.96
C ARG A 119 -36.35 -13.16 2.21
N HIS A 120 -36.53 -13.16 0.90
CA HIS A 120 -36.57 -12.03 -0.06
C HIS A 120 -36.16 -10.63 0.43
N ASN A 121 -34.90 -10.43 0.83
CA ASN A 121 -34.34 -9.09 0.80
C ASN A 121 -33.92 -8.84 -0.65
N LYS A 122 -34.82 -8.22 -1.44
CA LYS A 122 -34.40 -7.65 -2.73
C LYS A 122 -33.29 -6.66 -2.42
N PHE A 123 -32.08 -6.93 -2.91
CA PHE A 123 -31.01 -5.97 -2.87
C PHE A 123 -31.38 -4.85 -3.83
N ILE A 124 -31.69 -3.68 -3.29
CA ILE A 124 -32.07 -2.49 -4.06
C ILE A 124 -31.05 -1.41 -3.72
N ILE A 125 -30.44 -0.85 -4.74
CA ILE A 125 -29.57 0.32 -4.62
C ILE A 125 -30.50 1.55 -4.69
N PRO A 126 -30.58 2.40 -3.66
CA PRO A 126 -31.39 3.60 -3.72
C PRO A 126 -30.83 4.58 -4.75
N PRO A 127 -31.68 5.40 -5.39
CA PRO A 127 -31.21 6.42 -6.31
C PRO A 127 -30.39 7.48 -5.56
N VAL A 128 -29.31 7.92 -6.19
CA VAL A 128 -28.42 8.97 -5.71
C VAL A 128 -29.10 10.32 -5.83
N LYS A 129 -29.01 11.16 -4.79
CA LYS A 129 -29.48 12.55 -4.84
C LYS A 129 -28.37 13.51 -5.26
N VAL A 130 -28.74 14.62 -5.90
CA VAL A 130 -27.79 15.66 -6.32
C VAL A 130 -27.06 16.27 -5.12
N SER A 131 -27.77 16.52 -4.01
CA SER A 131 -27.18 17.07 -2.79
C SER A 131 -26.14 16.13 -2.15
N GLU A 132 -26.41 14.82 -2.16
CA GLU A 132 -25.50 13.80 -1.65
C GLU A 132 -24.23 13.75 -2.50
N LEU A 133 -24.39 13.70 -3.83
CA LEU A 133 -23.25 13.68 -4.75
C LEU A 133 -22.41 14.97 -4.66
N PHE A 134 -23.07 16.12 -4.56
CA PHE A 134 -22.39 17.40 -4.37
C PHE A 134 -21.58 17.44 -3.07
N ALA A 135 -22.16 16.96 -1.97
CA ALA A 135 -21.46 16.85 -0.69
C ALA A 135 -20.26 15.90 -0.76
N GLU A 136 -20.35 14.79 -1.51
CA GLU A 136 -19.22 13.87 -1.68
C GLU A 136 -18.09 14.46 -2.55
N ILE A 137 -18.43 15.13 -3.66
CA ILE A 137 -17.42 15.80 -4.50
C ILE A 137 -16.67 16.87 -3.70
N THR A 138 -17.38 17.64 -2.88
CA THR A 138 -16.77 18.72 -2.07
C THR A 138 -15.89 18.19 -0.93
N LYS A 139 -16.11 16.95 -0.46
CA LYS A 139 -15.28 16.28 0.57
C LYS A 139 -13.95 15.71 0.06
N LEU A 140 -13.77 15.56 -1.25
CA LEU A 140 -12.55 14.96 -1.82
C LEU A 140 -11.26 15.60 -1.28
N ASP A 141 -10.23 14.83 -0.96
CA ASP A 141 -8.93 15.44 -0.61
C ASP A 141 -8.28 16.01 -1.87
N VAL A 142 -7.86 17.27 -1.84
CA VAL A 142 -7.21 17.95 -2.97
C VAL A 142 -5.80 17.40 -3.23
N LYS A 143 -5.21 16.71 -2.25
CA LYS A 143 -3.87 16.13 -2.33
C LYS A 143 -3.83 14.75 -3.00
N THR A 144 -4.98 14.15 -3.30
CA THR A 144 -5.00 12.84 -3.97
C THR A 144 -4.65 12.97 -5.45
N SER A 145 -4.07 11.90 -6.00
CA SER A 145 -3.73 11.83 -7.41
C SER A 145 -4.97 11.83 -8.30
N SER A 146 -4.85 12.40 -9.49
CA SER A 146 -5.85 12.26 -10.55
C SER A 146 -6.05 10.79 -10.94
N GLY A 147 -7.24 10.45 -11.38
CA GLY A 147 -7.54 9.13 -11.95
C GLY A 147 -7.03 8.97 -13.38
N THR A 148 -7.56 7.97 -14.09
CA THR A 148 -7.21 7.68 -15.50
C THR A 148 -7.58 8.80 -16.47
N ASP A 149 -8.47 9.70 -16.05
CA ASP A 149 -8.92 10.86 -16.81
C ASP A 149 -7.99 12.07 -16.65
N ASN A 150 -6.98 11.98 -15.78
CA ASN A 150 -6.06 13.04 -15.42
C ASN A 150 -6.76 14.30 -14.86
N ILE A 151 -8.00 14.18 -14.38
CA ILE A 151 -8.74 15.29 -13.76
C ILE A 151 -8.45 15.29 -12.25
N GLY A 152 -7.79 16.35 -11.80
CA GLY A 152 -7.44 16.50 -10.40
C GLY A 152 -8.67 16.79 -9.51
N PRO A 153 -8.68 16.36 -8.24
CA PRO A 153 -9.78 16.62 -7.31
C PRO A 153 -10.09 18.12 -7.13
N LYS A 154 -9.08 18.99 -7.27
CA LYS A 154 -9.23 20.45 -7.23
C LYS A 154 -10.21 20.95 -8.30
N ILE A 155 -10.04 20.48 -9.54
CA ILE A 155 -10.88 20.87 -10.67
C ILE A 155 -12.28 20.32 -10.44
N LEU A 156 -12.38 19.06 -10.01
CA LEU A 156 -13.67 18.43 -9.72
C LEU A 156 -14.50 19.22 -8.69
N LYS A 157 -13.85 19.74 -7.63
CA LYS A 157 -14.50 20.59 -6.63
C LYS A 157 -15.00 21.91 -7.19
N LEU A 158 -14.18 22.58 -8.01
CA LEU A 158 -14.56 23.86 -8.62
C LEU A 158 -15.75 23.67 -9.59
N SER A 159 -15.77 22.55 -10.30
CA SER A 159 -16.83 22.21 -11.25
C SER A 159 -18.08 21.61 -10.59
N ALA A 160 -18.02 21.25 -9.30
CA ALA A 160 -19.09 20.53 -8.58
C ALA A 160 -20.49 21.14 -8.75
N PRO A 161 -20.70 22.48 -8.66
CA PRO A 161 -22.03 23.08 -8.83
C PRO A 161 -22.64 22.83 -10.22
N PHE A 162 -21.80 22.65 -11.23
CA PHE A 162 -22.22 22.51 -12.63
C PHE A 162 -22.37 21.04 -13.04
N ILE A 163 -21.54 20.15 -12.50
CA ILE A 163 -21.50 18.74 -12.92
C ILE A 163 -22.33 17.81 -12.05
N ALA A 164 -22.68 18.20 -10.82
CA ALA A 164 -23.37 17.31 -9.87
C ALA A 164 -24.68 16.77 -10.44
N SER A 165 -25.54 17.63 -11.01
CA SER A 165 -26.83 17.22 -11.60
C SER A 165 -26.65 16.20 -12.74
N SER A 166 -25.72 16.47 -13.66
CA SER A 166 -25.43 15.60 -14.79
C SER A 166 -24.86 14.25 -14.37
N LEU A 167 -23.93 14.24 -13.40
CA LEU A 167 -23.35 13.01 -12.87
C LEU A 167 -24.38 12.18 -12.10
N THR A 168 -25.25 12.81 -11.30
CA THR A 168 -26.34 12.12 -10.62
C THR A 168 -27.27 11.42 -11.60
N TYR A 169 -27.63 12.09 -12.70
CA TYR A 169 -28.42 11.47 -13.76
C TYR A 169 -27.73 10.23 -14.33
N ILE A 170 -26.44 10.34 -14.71
CA ILE A 170 -25.66 9.22 -15.26
C ILE A 170 -25.58 8.05 -14.25
N PHE A 171 -25.33 8.33 -12.97
CA PHE A 171 -25.22 7.31 -11.93
C PHE A 171 -26.52 6.56 -11.72
N ASN A 172 -27.65 7.27 -11.65
CA ASN A 172 -28.96 6.64 -11.54
C ASN A 172 -29.29 5.81 -12.78
N ARG A 173 -28.94 6.28 -13.99
CA ARG A 173 -29.10 5.48 -15.22
C ARG A 173 -28.26 4.20 -15.21
N MET A 174 -27.03 4.23 -14.69
CA MET A 174 -26.21 3.01 -14.55
C MET A 174 -26.79 2.04 -13.53
N ILE A 175 -27.30 2.54 -12.41
CA ILE A 175 -27.95 1.72 -11.38
C ILE A 175 -29.22 1.06 -11.94
N ASP A 176 -30.08 1.83 -12.63
CA ASP A 176 -31.34 1.34 -13.19
C ASP A 176 -31.13 0.30 -14.30
N THR A 177 -30.12 0.50 -15.15
CA THR A 177 -29.83 -0.40 -16.29
C THR A 177 -28.92 -1.57 -15.93
N GLY A 178 -28.16 -1.46 -14.83
CA GLY A 178 -27.09 -2.40 -14.49
C GLY A 178 -25.89 -2.36 -15.46
N ILE A 179 -25.83 -1.37 -16.36
CA ILE A 179 -24.78 -1.26 -17.38
C ILE A 179 -23.77 -0.21 -16.96
N TYR A 180 -22.51 -0.63 -16.81
CA TYR A 180 -21.40 0.23 -16.42
C TYR A 180 -20.36 0.35 -17.54
N PRO A 181 -19.95 1.58 -17.93
CA PRO A 181 -18.90 1.81 -18.91
C PRO A 181 -17.62 1.05 -18.59
N SER A 182 -16.97 0.48 -19.60
CA SER A 182 -15.72 -0.27 -19.44
C SER A 182 -14.59 0.58 -18.86
N VAL A 183 -14.58 1.89 -19.13
CA VAL A 183 -13.60 2.83 -18.57
C VAL A 183 -13.67 2.89 -17.03
N LEU A 184 -14.86 2.81 -16.43
CA LEU A 184 -15.02 2.83 -14.98
C LEU A 184 -14.60 1.52 -14.30
N LYS A 185 -14.38 0.46 -15.08
CA LYS A 185 -13.89 -0.83 -14.60
C LYS A 185 -12.36 -0.91 -14.59
N LYS A 186 -11.68 0.09 -15.16
CA LYS A 186 -10.23 0.17 -15.19
C LYS A 186 -9.75 0.78 -13.87
N CYS A 187 -8.93 0.06 -13.13
CA CYS A 187 -8.18 0.60 -12.00
C CYS A 187 -6.79 1.00 -12.50
N GLN A 188 -6.40 2.25 -12.29
CA GLN A 188 -5.01 2.63 -12.43
C GLN A 188 -4.32 2.24 -11.12
N SER A 189 -3.59 1.13 -11.13
CA SER A 189 -2.47 1.01 -10.20
C SER A 189 -1.55 2.15 -10.56
N SER A 190 -1.51 3.21 -9.74
CA SER A 190 -0.42 4.16 -9.88
C SER A 190 0.85 3.32 -9.83
N SER A 191 1.67 3.39 -10.87
CA SER A 191 3.05 2.88 -10.86
C SER A 191 3.93 3.72 -9.92
N ASN A 192 3.33 4.22 -8.83
CA ASN A 192 3.93 4.73 -7.62
C ASN A 192 3.78 3.70 -6.49
N PHE A 193 3.52 2.43 -6.80
CA PHE A 193 4.10 1.32 -6.03
C PHE A 193 5.63 1.33 -6.24
N GLN A 194 6.27 2.42 -5.83
CA GLN A 194 7.49 2.25 -5.06
C GLN A 194 7.02 1.51 -3.83
N ILE A 195 7.46 0.27 -3.71
CA ILE A 195 7.38 -0.51 -2.50
C ILE A 195 8.03 0.39 -1.44
N TRP A 196 7.23 0.93 -0.51
CA TRP A 196 7.70 1.74 0.61
C TRP A 196 7.93 0.82 1.81
#